data_AF-A0A6V7L1H0-F1
#
_entry.id   AF-A0A6V7L1H0-F1
#
_cell.length_a   1.000
_cell.length_b   1.000
_cell.length_c   1.000
_cell.angle_alpha   90.00
_cell.angle_beta   90.00
_cell.angle_gamma   90.00
#
_symmetry.space_group_name_H-M   'P 1'
#
loop_
_entity.id
_entity.type
_entity.pdbx_description
1 polymer ?
#
loop_
_entity_poly.entity_id
_entity_poly.type
_entity_poly.pdbx_seq_one_letter_code
_entity_poly.pdbx_strand_id
1 'polypeptide(L)'
;NMNRHVTYWYTKDQPIFENTDDMADTRIDVARIPAGSDTPPCLKISHNTFETMEKANWEFLRLSLPVICQSTFISENEKARRWQEIKMRQNRLLAEQNEQLAAQAQPSAHMEQIMKSGFSMSDIK
;
A
#
# COMPACT_ATOMS: atom_id res chain seq x y z
N ASN A 1 5.34 -0.33 -53.48
CA ASN A 1 5.72 -1.76 -53.46
C ASN A 1 6.43 -2.04 -52.15
N MET A 2 5.93 -2.96 -51.32
CA MET A 2 6.54 -3.32 -50.04
C MET A 2 7.33 -4.62 -50.20
N ASN A 3 8.62 -4.61 -49.83
CA ASN A 3 9.51 -5.78 -49.92
C ASN A 3 9.51 -6.64 -48.64
N ARG A 4 8.64 -6.35 -47.67
CA ARG A 4 8.52 -7.09 -46.41
C ARG A 4 7.19 -7.84 -46.37
N HIS A 5 7.23 -9.09 -45.91
CA HIS A 5 6.02 -9.86 -45.62
C HIS A 5 5.13 -9.14 -44.61
N VAL A 6 3.82 -9.23 -44.82
CA VAL A 6 2.81 -8.72 -43.90
C VAL A 6 2.79 -9.58 -42.65
N THR A 7 2.65 -8.95 -41.48
CA THR A 7 2.46 -9.67 -40.23
C THR A 7 1.08 -10.31 -40.21
N TYR A 8 1.03 -11.64 -40.10
CA TYR A 8 -0.21 -12.40 -39.91
C TYR A 8 -0.46 -12.56 -38.41
N TRP A 9 -1.33 -11.71 -37.86
CA TRP A 9 -1.80 -11.84 -36.48
C TRP A 9 -2.78 -13.02 -36.38
N TYR A 10 -2.68 -13.79 -35.31
CA TYR A 10 -3.60 -14.90 -35.02
C TYR A 10 -4.07 -14.80 -33.56
N THR A 11 -5.26 -15.33 -33.29
CA THR A 11 -5.79 -15.46 -31.93
C THR A 11 -5.24 -16.73 -31.28
N LYS A 12 -4.81 -16.61 -30.02
CA LYS A 12 -4.34 -17.74 -29.22
C LYS A 12 -5.32 -17.95 -28.07
N ASP A 13 -5.90 -19.14 -27.97
CA ASP A 13 -6.85 -19.50 -26.91
C ASP A 13 -6.15 -19.91 -25.61
N GLN A 14 -5.12 -19.15 -25.22
CA GLN A 14 -4.42 -19.38 -23.96
C GLN A 14 -4.91 -18.36 -22.94
N PRO A 15 -5.34 -18.79 -21.73
CA PRO A 15 -5.66 -17.86 -20.66
C PRO A 15 -4.41 -17.07 -20.30
N ILE A 16 -4.55 -15.75 -20.27
CA ILE A 16 -3.52 -14.80 -19.85
C ILE A 16 -4.05 -13.99 -18.68
N PHE A 17 -3.15 -13.35 -17.93
CA PHE A 17 -3.55 -12.37 -16.93
C PHE A 17 -3.84 -11.04 -17.59
N GLU A 18 -5.02 -10.49 -17.33
CA GLU A 18 -5.46 -9.17 -17.78
C GLU A 18 -5.84 -8.36 -16.53
N ASN A 19 -5.72 -7.03 -16.60
CA ASN A 19 -6.14 -6.24 -15.44
C ASN A 19 -7.66 -6.21 -15.38
N THR A 20 -8.16 -6.16 -14.15
CA THR A 20 -9.60 -6.03 -13.88
C THR A 20 -10.20 -4.79 -14.56
N ASP A 21 -9.44 -3.69 -14.64
CA ASP A 21 -9.86 -2.43 -15.28
C ASP A 21 -10.05 -2.56 -16.81
N ASP A 22 -9.41 -3.56 -17.44
CA ASP A 22 -9.48 -3.82 -18.88
C ASP A 22 -10.74 -4.64 -19.26
N MET A 23 -11.44 -5.19 -18.25
CA MET A 23 -12.59 -6.09 -18.42
C MET A 23 -13.90 -5.35 -18.14
N ALA A 24 -14.67 -5.05 -19.18
CA ALA A 24 -15.91 -4.29 -19.08
C ALA A 24 -17.01 -4.96 -18.22
N ASP A 25 -16.93 -6.28 -18.06
CA ASP A 25 -17.89 -7.11 -17.30
C ASP A 25 -17.37 -7.51 -15.91
N THR A 26 -16.24 -6.94 -15.47
CA THR A 26 -15.71 -7.22 -14.14
C THR A 26 -16.72 -6.89 -13.04
N ARG A 27 -16.85 -7.81 -12.08
CA ARG A 27 -17.66 -7.65 -10.87
C ARG A 27 -16.85 -7.21 -9.67
N ILE A 28 -15.54 -7.08 -9.85
CA ILE A 28 -14.57 -6.79 -8.79
C ILE A 28 -14.16 -5.33 -8.90
N ASP A 29 -14.46 -4.58 -7.85
CA ASP A 29 -14.02 -3.21 -7.65
C ASP A 29 -12.82 -3.19 -6.71
N VAL A 30 -11.74 -2.53 -7.11
CA VAL A 30 -10.52 -2.38 -6.31
C VAL A 30 -10.28 -0.92 -5.99
N ALA A 31 -10.25 -0.58 -4.69
CA ALA A 31 -9.90 0.75 -4.21
C ALA A 31 -8.56 0.75 -3.48
N ARG A 32 -7.67 1.67 -3.86
CA ARG A 32 -6.41 1.92 -3.15
C ARG A 32 -6.67 2.89 -2.00
N ILE A 33 -6.47 2.43 -0.78
CA ILE A 33 -6.62 3.24 0.42
C ILE A 33 -5.20 3.68 0.83
N PRO A 34 -4.88 4.99 0.78
CA PRO A 34 -3.59 5.48 1.26
C PRO A 34 -3.45 5.27 2.77
N ALA A 35 -2.23 5.38 3.27
CA ALA A 35 -1.99 5.28 4.71
C ALA A 35 -2.71 6.41 5.46
N GLY A 36 -3.39 6.08 6.55
CA GLY A 36 -3.93 7.04 7.52
C GLY A 36 -2.95 7.31 8.66
N SER A 37 -3.40 8.01 9.72
CA SER A 37 -2.61 8.23 10.95
C SER A 37 -2.26 6.91 11.64
N ASP A 38 -3.24 6.01 11.75
CA ASP A 38 -3.12 4.77 12.52
C ASP A 38 -3.32 3.51 11.65
N THR A 39 -3.49 3.68 10.35
CA THR A 39 -3.81 2.57 9.42
C THR A 39 -2.82 2.50 8.26
N PRO A 40 -2.23 1.32 7.99
CA PRO A 40 -1.34 1.16 6.84
C PRO A 40 -2.13 1.26 5.52
N PRO A 41 -1.45 1.57 4.40
CA PRO A 41 -2.11 1.57 3.10
C PRO A 41 -2.60 0.16 2.77
N CYS A 42 -3.79 0.06 2.18
CA CYS A 42 -4.39 -1.23 1.87
C CYS A 42 -5.16 -1.20 0.54
N LEU A 43 -5.43 -2.38 0.01
CA LEU A 43 -6.32 -2.57 -1.13
C LEU A 43 -7.65 -3.07 -0.61
N LYS A 44 -8.72 -2.30 -0.85
CA LYS A 44 -10.08 -2.74 -0.59
C LYS A 44 -10.62 -3.37 -1.86
N ILE A 45 -11.01 -4.64 -1.75
CA ILE A 45 -11.62 -5.40 -2.83
C ILE A 45 -13.10 -5.55 -2.49
N SER A 46 -13.97 -5.19 -3.42
CA SER A 46 -15.42 -5.30 -3.26
C SER A 46 -16.02 -6.00 -4.47
N HIS A 47 -17.07 -6.78 -4.24
CA HIS A 47 -17.80 -7.45 -5.31
C HIS A 47 -19.15 -6.75 -5.47
N ASN A 48 -19.50 -6.36 -6.69
CA ASN A 48 -20.68 -5.56 -6.98
C ASN A 48 -21.98 -6.38 -7.11
N THR A 49 -21.91 -7.71 -6.95
CA THR A 49 -23.07 -8.59 -7.10
C THR A 49 -23.69 -8.96 -5.74
N PHE A 50 -24.99 -8.66 -5.59
CA PHE A 50 -25.82 -9.03 -4.46
C PHE A 50 -26.51 -10.38 -4.73
N GLU A 51 -26.40 -11.33 -3.79
CA GLU A 51 -27.15 -12.59 -3.69
C GLU A 51 -27.12 -13.61 -4.85
N THR A 52 -26.45 -13.34 -5.97
CA THR A 52 -26.32 -14.33 -7.05
C THR A 52 -25.01 -15.10 -6.91
N MET A 53 -25.13 -16.38 -6.55
CA MET A 53 -24.04 -17.35 -6.64
C MET A 53 -23.74 -17.63 -8.12
N GLU A 54 -22.88 -16.85 -8.74
CA GLU A 54 -22.30 -17.24 -10.03
C GLU A 54 -20.79 -17.43 -9.95
N LYS A 55 -20.36 -18.51 -10.63
CA LYS A 55 -19.03 -18.89 -11.09
C LYS A 55 -17.86 -18.28 -10.31
N ALA A 56 -17.16 -19.12 -9.54
CA ALA A 56 -15.91 -18.73 -8.90
C ALA A 56 -14.88 -18.28 -9.97
N ASN A 57 -14.69 -16.98 -10.09
CA ASN A 57 -13.63 -16.39 -10.90
C ASN A 57 -12.31 -16.45 -10.11
N TRP A 58 -11.25 -16.89 -10.78
CA TRP A 58 -9.92 -16.90 -10.19
C TRP A 58 -9.29 -15.53 -10.38
N GLU A 59 -9.30 -14.75 -9.30
CA GLU A 59 -8.65 -13.44 -9.27
C GLU A 59 -7.25 -13.54 -8.64
N PHE A 60 -6.30 -12.79 -9.19
CA PHE A 60 -4.90 -12.84 -8.75
C PHE A 60 -4.37 -11.45 -8.42
N LEU A 61 -3.67 -11.31 -7.29
CA LEU A 61 -2.98 -10.08 -6.94
C LEU A 61 -1.57 -10.06 -7.53
N ARG A 62 -1.31 -9.09 -8.42
CA ARG A 62 0.03 -8.84 -8.95
C ARG A 62 0.86 -8.02 -7.97
N LEU A 63 1.69 -8.68 -7.16
CA LEU A 63 2.57 -8.02 -6.19
C LEU A 63 3.84 -7.43 -6.82
N SER A 64 4.28 -7.92 -7.98
CA SER A 64 5.53 -7.51 -8.65
C SER A 64 6.76 -7.44 -7.72
N LEU A 65 6.79 -8.26 -6.67
CA LEU A 65 7.89 -8.35 -5.72
C LEU A 65 8.92 -9.37 -6.20
N PRO A 66 10.23 -9.15 -5.97
CA PRO A 66 11.23 -10.17 -6.23
C PRO A 66 10.94 -11.40 -5.37
N VAL A 67 10.81 -12.54 -6.01
CA VAL A 67 10.64 -13.82 -5.31
C VAL A 67 12.01 -14.42 -5.06
N ILE A 68 12.34 -14.66 -3.79
CA ILE A 68 13.56 -15.37 -3.39
C ILE A 68 13.15 -16.81 -3.03
N CYS A 69 13.57 -17.76 -3.85
CA CYS A 69 13.37 -19.18 -3.57
C CYS A 69 14.54 -19.70 -2.74
N GLN A 70 14.24 -20.21 -1.55
CA GLN A 70 15.22 -20.92 -0.73
C GLN A 70 15.36 -22.37 -1.21
N SER A 71 16.52 -22.99 -1.00
CA SER A 71 16.77 -24.39 -1.38
C SER A 71 15.90 -25.40 -0.61
N THR A 72 15.38 -25.00 0.55
CA THR A 72 14.56 -25.83 1.42
C THR A 72 13.41 -25.03 2.03
N PHE A 73 12.29 -25.70 2.30
CA PHE A 73 11.21 -25.11 3.07
C PHE A 73 11.66 -24.81 4.51
N ILE A 74 11.13 -23.73 5.07
CA ILE A 74 11.32 -23.39 6.49
C ILE A 74 10.27 -24.09 7.35
N SER A 75 10.60 -24.42 8.58
CA SER A 75 9.63 -24.96 9.54
C SER A 75 8.62 -23.89 9.95
N GLU A 76 7.44 -24.30 10.42
CA GLU A 76 6.43 -23.37 10.94
C GLU A 76 6.95 -22.55 12.13
N ASN A 77 7.84 -23.12 12.96
CA ASN A 77 8.49 -22.40 14.05
C ASN A 77 9.39 -21.26 13.53
N GLU A 78 10.18 -21.53 12.49
CA GLU A 78 11.05 -20.51 11.88
C GLU A 78 10.24 -19.42 11.17
N LYS A 79 9.17 -19.81 10.47
CA LYS A 79 8.21 -18.88 9.87
C LYS A 79 7.58 -17.96 10.91
N ALA A 80 7.14 -18.51 12.05
CA ALA A 80 6.59 -17.74 13.16
C ALA A 80 7.62 -16.76 13.74
N ARG A 81 8.88 -17.20 13.94
CA ARG A 81 9.97 -16.34 14.41
C ARG A 81 10.22 -15.16 13.47
N ARG A 82 10.40 -15.43 12.16
CA ARG A 82 10.59 -14.39 11.14
C ARG A 82 9.42 -13.40 11.11
N TRP A 83 8.20 -13.91 11.26
CA TRP A 83 7.02 -13.06 11.30
C TRP A 83 7.00 -12.14 12.52
N GLN A 84 7.43 -12.63 13.69
CA GLN A 84 7.57 -11.79 14.89
C GLN A 84 8.63 -10.71 14.70
N GLU A 85 9.76 -11.03 14.08
CA GLU A 85 10.81 -10.05 13.78
C GLU A 85 10.31 -8.93 12.85
N ILE A 86 9.55 -9.30 11.82
CA ILE A 86 8.91 -8.35 10.89
C ILE A 86 7.93 -7.45 11.64
N LYS A 87 7.11 -8.01 12.55
CA LYS A 87 6.19 -7.23 13.39
C LYS A 87 6.91 -6.27 14.33
N MET A 88 7.95 -6.73 15.03
CA MET A 88 8.74 -5.88 15.92
C MET A 88 9.38 -4.72 15.16
N ARG A 89 9.92 -4.99 13.95
CA ARG A 89 10.48 -3.95 13.09
C ARG A 89 9.43 -2.92 12.67
N GLN A 90 8.23 -3.36 12.27
CA GLN A 90 7.14 -2.45 11.90
C GLN A 90 6.68 -1.60 13.09
N ASN A 91 6.51 -2.20 14.27
CA ASN A 91 6.13 -1.48 15.48
C ASN A 91 7.17 -0.42 15.87
N ARG A 92 8.46 -0.73 15.72
CA ARG A 92 9.53 0.22 15.97
C ARG A 92 9.49 1.41 15.01
N LEU A 93 9.33 1.14 13.71
CA LEU A 93 9.21 2.20 12.70
C LEU A 93 7.99 3.10 12.97
N LEU A 94 6.88 2.52 13.43
CA LEU A 94 5.68 3.27 13.81
C LEU A 94 5.93 4.16 15.03
N ALA A 95 6.64 3.66 16.05
CA ALA A 95 7.01 4.46 17.21
C ALA A 95 7.92 5.64 16.83
N GLU A 96 8.93 5.40 15.99
CA GLU A 96 9.84 6.43 15.47
C GLU A 96 9.06 7.51 14.67
N GLN A 97 8.06 7.10 13.88
CA GLN A 97 7.19 8.04 13.16
C GLN A 97 6.34 8.88 14.13
N ASN A 98 5.75 8.27 15.15
CA ASN A 98 4.94 8.98 16.15
C ASN A 98 5.77 9.99 16.96
N GLU A 99 7.00 9.64 17.32
CA GLU A 99 7.93 10.57 17.99
C GLU A 99 8.27 11.77 17.09
N GLN A 100 8.48 11.57 15.79
CA GLN A 100 8.72 12.66 14.84
C GLN A 100 7.52 13.60 14.70
N LEU A 101 6.30 13.05 14.63
CA LEU A 101 5.07 13.85 14.59
C LEU A 101 4.88 14.65 15.89
N ALA A 102 5.16 14.04 17.04
CA ALA A 102 5.10 14.73 18.33
C ALA A 102 6.13 15.87 18.44
N ALA A 103 7.34 15.68 17.91
CA ALA A 103 8.37 16.71 17.87
C ALA A 103 8.00 17.88 16.93
N GLN A 104 7.31 17.62 15.82
CA GLN A 104 6.82 18.68 14.91
C GLN A 104 5.61 19.44 15.47
N ALA A 105 4.83 18.83 16.35
CA ALA A 105 3.70 19.48 17.03
C ALA A 105 4.12 20.34 18.23
N GLN A 106 5.39 20.31 18.66
CA GLN A 106 5.90 21.23 19.69
C GLN A 106 6.03 22.64 19.08
N PRO A 107 5.44 23.68 19.70
CA PRO A 107 5.68 25.05 19.25
C PRO A 107 7.17 25.32 19.29
N SER A 108 7.73 25.92 18.23
CA SER A 108 9.15 26.25 18.20
C SER A 108 9.54 27.01 19.49
N ALA A 109 10.72 26.74 20.04
CA ALA A 109 11.20 27.43 21.25
C ALA A 109 11.12 28.97 21.11
N HIS A 110 11.25 29.47 19.89
CA HIS A 110 11.05 30.88 19.54
C HIS A 110 9.60 31.35 19.75
N MET A 111 8.61 30.56 19.34
CA MET A 111 7.20 30.87 19.52
C MET A 111 6.79 30.80 21.00
N GLU A 112 7.34 29.87 21.78
CA GLU A 112 7.14 29.85 23.23
C GLU A 112 7.73 31.09 23.91
N GLN A 113 8.90 31.53 23.47
CA GLN A 113 9.54 32.72 24.03
C GLN A 113 8.72 33.98 23.75
N ILE A 114 8.14 34.13 22.55
CA ILE A 114 7.24 35.24 22.21
C ILE A 114 5.94 35.18 23.02
N MET A 115 5.34 33.99 23.21
CA MET A 115 4.14 33.82 24.02
C MET A 115 4.38 34.06 25.52
N LYS A 116 5.57 33.72 26.03
CA LYS A 116 5.98 33.97 27.43
C LYS A 116 6.44 35.41 27.65
N SER A 117 7.07 36.04 26.66
CA SER A 117 7.55 37.42 26.73
C SER A 117 6.45 38.44 26.40
N GLY A 118 5.19 38.14 26.79
CA GLY A 118 4.01 38.93 26.44
C GLY A 118 4.29 40.43 26.44
N PHE A 119 3.92 41.09 25.34
CA PHE A 119 4.10 42.53 25.10
C PHE A 119 4.03 43.32 26.41
N SER A 120 5.19 43.81 26.86
CA SER A 120 5.26 44.63 28.05
C SER A 120 4.91 46.06 27.67
N MET A 121 4.16 46.76 28.53
CA MET A 121 3.78 48.16 28.34
C MET A 121 4.97 49.13 28.18
N SER A 122 6.21 48.62 28.31
CA SER A 122 7.46 49.34 28.11
C SER A 122 7.96 49.37 26.66
N ASP A 123 7.35 48.59 25.74
CA ASP A 123 7.69 48.57 24.31
C ASP A 123 6.89 49.58 23.47
N ILE A 124 5.92 50.27 24.07
CA ILE A 124 5.13 51.33 23.42
C ILE A 124 5.80 52.67 23.74
N LYS A 125 6.46 53.28 22.76
CA LYS A 125 6.84 54.70 22.74
C LYS A 125 5.97 55.48 21.79
#